data_AF-A0A938SKL5-F1
#
_entry.id   AF-A0A938SKL5-F1
#
_cell.length_a   1.000
_cell.length_b   1.000
_cell.length_c   1.000
_cell.angle_alpha   90.00
_cell.angle_beta   90.00
_cell.angle_gamma   90.00
#
_symmetry.space_group_name_H-M   'P 1'
#
loop_
_entity.id
_entity.type
_entity.pdbx_description
1 polymer ?
#
loop_
_entity_poly.entity_id
_entity_poly.type
_entity_poly.pdbx_seq_one_letter_code
_entity_poly.pdbx_strand_id
1 'polypeptide(L)'
;MKLPDGNRAIIDERKIVEYCLSEEHDDGKHKARLFRELLAVTLDNAGLLIDALKEAAATQEAVVGKLDRYGQRYVIDFALDGPGGTATVRSAWIVLTGERFPRLVTCDIL
;
A
#
# COMPACT_ATOMS: atom_id res chain seq x y z
N MET A 1 -13.38 8.93 -4.97
CA MET A 1 -13.88 8.04 -6.05
C MET A 1 -13.27 6.67 -5.87
N LYS A 2 -13.84 5.57 -6.39
CA LYS A 2 -13.17 4.26 -6.32
C LYS A 2 -11.91 4.19 -7.18
N LEU A 3 -10.98 3.33 -6.78
CA LEU A 3 -9.83 2.96 -7.61
C LEU A 3 -10.33 2.14 -8.82
N PRO A 4 -9.97 2.50 -10.06
CA PRO A 4 -10.38 1.75 -11.25
C PRO A 4 -9.88 0.31 -11.20
N ASP A 5 -10.75 -0.67 -11.51
CA ASP A 5 -10.47 -2.11 -11.45
C ASP A 5 -9.72 -2.53 -10.17
N GLY A 6 -10.07 -1.94 -9.02
CA GLY A 6 -9.39 -2.17 -7.74
C GLY A 6 -9.39 -3.63 -7.27
N ASN A 7 -10.41 -4.41 -7.65
CA ASN A 7 -10.47 -5.86 -7.44
C ASN A 7 -9.42 -6.66 -8.23
N ARG A 8 -8.76 -6.03 -9.21
CA ARG A 8 -7.67 -6.59 -10.02
C ARG A 8 -6.32 -5.93 -9.70
N ALA A 9 -6.25 -5.22 -8.56
CA ALA A 9 -5.04 -4.56 -8.13
C ALA A 9 -3.87 -5.54 -8.00
N ILE A 10 -2.70 -5.13 -8.51
CA ILE A 10 -1.47 -5.91 -8.43
C ILE A 10 -0.60 -5.34 -7.32
N ILE A 11 -0.30 -6.19 -6.34
CA ILE A 11 0.67 -5.93 -5.29
C ILE A 11 1.86 -6.86 -5.55
N ASP A 12 3.04 -6.30 -5.81
CA ASP A 12 4.26 -7.10 -5.82
C ASP A 12 4.66 -7.35 -4.37
N GLU A 13 4.53 -8.60 -3.91
CA GLU A 13 4.83 -8.98 -2.53
C GLU A 13 6.28 -8.65 -2.16
N ARG A 14 7.21 -8.72 -3.12
CA ARG A 14 8.61 -8.31 -2.90
C ARG A 14 8.71 -6.86 -2.48
N LYS A 15 7.86 -5.97 -2.98
CA LYS A 15 7.85 -4.57 -2.55
C LYS A 15 7.35 -4.39 -1.11
N ILE A 16 6.52 -5.31 -0.61
CA ILE A 16 6.09 -5.28 0.78
C ILE A 16 7.23 -5.78 1.68
N VAL A 17 7.77 -6.96 1.39
CA VAL A 17 8.75 -7.62 2.26
C VAL A 17 10.17 -7.03 2.12
N GLU A 18 10.62 -6.68 0.91
CA GLU A 18 11.98 -6.19 0.67
C GLU A 18 12.11 -4.68 0.83
N TYR A 19 11.00 -3.93 0.88
CA TYR A 19 11.02 -2.46 0.96
C TYR A 19 10.15 -1.89 2.09
N CYS A 20 8.83 -2.13 2.12
CA CYS A 20 7.95 -1.48 3.09
C CYS A 20 8.15 -1.98 4.53
N LEU A 21 8.43 -3.28 4.69
CA LEU A 21 8.64 -3.95 5.98
C LEU A 21 10.11 -4.35 6.21
N SER A 22 11.02 -3.94 5.31
CA SER A 22 12.45 -4.20 5.46
C SER A 22 13.11 -3.18 6.36
N GLU A 23 13.69 -3.63 7.47
CA GLU A 23 14.51 -2.81 8.36
C GLU A 23 15.93 -2.56 7.79
N GLU A 24 16.34 -3.33 6.78
CA GLU A 24 17.67 -3.26 6.17
C GLU A 24 17.73 -2.33 4.95
N HIS A 25 16.59 -1.96 4.37
CA HIS A 25 16.54 -1.08 3.21
C HIS A 25 16.72 0.39 3.64
N ASP A 26 17.69 1.10 3.07
CA ASP A 26 18.04 2.48 3.48
C ASP A 26 16.85 3.45 3.43
N ASP A 27 16.05 3.41 2.36
CA ASP A 27 14.82 4.22 2.22
C ASP A 27 13.57 3.61 2.88
N GLY A 28 13.61 2.31 3.21
CA GLY A 28 12.48 1.51 3.68
C GLY A 28 12.40 1.38 5.20
N LYS A 29 13.55 1.43 5.88
CA LYS A 29 13.69 1.23 7.33
C LYS A 29 12.77 2.09 8.18
N HIS A 30 12.54 3.34 7.76
CA HIS A 30 11.65 4.25 8.48
C HIS A 30 10.18 3.80 8.43
N LYS A 31 9.76 3.17 7.33
CA LYS A 31 8.41 2.61 7.19
C LYS A 31 8.27 1.33 8.00
N ALA A 32 9.23 0.42 7.87
CA ALA A 32 9.26 -0.84 8.62
C ALA A 32 9.18 -0.60 10.13
N ARG A 33 9.92 0.40 10.63
CA ARG A 33 9.86 0.82 12.03
C ARG A 33 8.45 1.25 12.45
N LEU A 34 7.77 2.10 11.68
CA LEU A 34 6.42 2.57 12.02
C LEU A 34 5.39 1.45 11.97
N PHE A 35 5.45 0.56 10.97
CA PHE A 35 4.61 -0.63 10.91
C PHE A 35 4.79 -1.52 12.13
N ARG A 36 6.03 -1.74 12.56
CA ARG A 36 6.33 -2.52 13.76
C ARG A 36 5.84 -1.82 15.03
N GLU A 37 6.16 -0.54 15.21
CA GLU A 37 5.86 0.19 16.45
C GLU A 37 4.36 0.43 16.67
N LEU A 38 3.62 0.72 15.60
CA LEU A 38 2.20 1.14 15.72
C LEU A 38 1.21 -0.01 15.49
N LEU A 39 1.58 -0.99 14.68
CA LEU A 39 0.69 -2.08 14.29
C LEU A 39 1.20 -3.46 14.71
N ALA A 40 2.45 -3.59 15.16
CA ALA A 40 3.14 -4.87 15.30
C ALA A 40 3.11 -5.70 13.99
N VAL A 41 3.16 -5.00 12.85
CA VAL A 41 3.29 -5.62 11.52
C VAL A 41 4.77 -5.69 11.15
N THR A 42 5.25 -6.89 10.85
CA THR A 42 6.64 -7.24 10.50
C THR A 42 6.63 -8.19 9.30
N LEU A 43 7.81 -8.67 8.90
CA LEU A 43 7.94 -9.69 7.84
C LEU A 43 7.17 -10.98 8.17
N ASP A 44 7.12 -11.38 9.44
CA ASP A 44 6.49 -12.62 9.89
C ASP A 44 4.96 -12.63 9.69
N ASN A 45 4.34 -11.45 9.62
CA ASN A 45 2.90 -11.30 9.43
C ASN A 45 2.55 -10.34 8.28
N ALA A 46 3.44 -10.19 7.30
CA ALA A 46 3.27 -9.32 6.13
C ALA A 46 1.95 -9.57 5.36
N GLY A 47 1.41 -10.79 5.43
CA GLY A 47 0.10 -11.14 4.88
C GLY A 47 -1.04 -10.22 5.35
N LEU A 48 -1.01 -9.76 6.61
CA LEU A 48 -2.01 -8.81 7.14
C LEU A 48 -2.05 -7.51 6.34
N LEU A 49 -0.88 -6.95 6.02
CA LEU A 49 -0.78 -5.74 5.23
C LEU A 49 -1.18 -5.99 3.77
N ILE A 50 -0.77 -7.12 3.19
CA ILE A 50 -1.12 -7.49 1.81
C ILE A 50 -2.63 -7.61 1.64
N ASP A 51 -3.30 -8.32 2.54
CA ASP A 51 -4.75 -8.54 2.47
C ASP A 51 -5.51 -7.24 2.70
N ALA A 52 -5.08 -6.42 3.66
CA ALA A 52 -5.68 -5.10 3.88
C ALA A 52 -5.51 -4.17 2.69
N LEU A 53 -4.36 -4.19 2.00
CA LEU A 53 -4.14 -3.42 0.78
C LEU A 53 -5.04 -3.88 -0.39
N LYS A 54 -5.25 -5.19 -0.55
CA LYS A 54 -6.17 -5.74 -1.57
C LYS A 54 -7.60 -5.31 -1.31
N GLU A 55 -8.03 -5.45 -0.05
CA GLU A 55 -9.36 -5.04 0.38
C GLU A 55 -9.55 -3.53 0.17
N ALA A 56 -8.60 -2.72 0.64
CA ALA A 56 -8.64 -1.27 0.46
C ALA A 56 -8.70 -0.86 -1.01
N ALA A 57 -7.92 -1.49 -1.88
CA ALA A 57 -7.96 -1.25 -3.32
C ALA A 57 -9.34 -1.55 -3.92
N ALA A 58 -10.03 -2.59 -3.45
CA ALA A 58 -11.34 -2.99 -3.95
C ALA A 58 -12.50 -2.14 -3.40
N THR A 59 -12.42 -1.70 -2.13
CA THR A 59 -13.58 -1.17 -1.42
C THR A 59 -13.46 0.26 -0.93
N GLN A 60 -12.26 0.84 -0.82
CA GLN A 60 -12.09 2.19 -0.26
C GLN A 60 -12.15 3.29 -1.32
N GLU A 61 -12.37 4.52 -0.84
CA GLU A 61 -12.26 5.69 -1.70
C GLU A 61 -10.80 6.04 -1.96
N ALA A 62 -10.51 6.32 -3.22
CA ALA A 62 -9.25 6.83 -3.71
C ALA A 62 -9.33 8.33 -4.04
N VAL A 63 -8.24 9.03 -3.76
CA VAL A 63 -7.95 10.39 -4.20
C VAL A 63 -7.14 10.32 -5.49
N VAL A 64 -7.61 11.00 -6.54
CA VAL A 64 -6.91 11.09 -7.82
C VAL A 64 -5.68 11.97 -7.67
N GLY A 65 -4.53 11.46 -8.07
CA GLY A 65 -3.27 12.18 -8.10
C GLY A 65 -2.87 12.64 -9.50
N LYS A 66 -1.56 12.77 -9.71
CA LYS A 66 -0.97 13.23 -10.96
C LYS A 66 -1.19 12.24 -12.11
N LEU A 67 -1.66 12.76 -13.25
CA LEU A 67 -1.59 12.12 -14.56
C LEU A 67 -0.30 12.56 -15.27
N ASP A 68 0.47 11.61 -15.79
CA ASP A 68 1.61 11.89 -16.66
C ASP A 68 1.79 10.79 -17.72
N ARG A 69 2.92 10.83 -18.45
CA ARG A 69 3.27 9.87 -19.51
C ARG A 69 3.32 8.40 -19.05
N TYR A 70 3.44 8.13 -17.75
CA TYR A 70 3.48 6.78 -17.21
C TYR A 70 2.09 6.26 -16.88
N GLY A 71 1.17 7.14 -16.49
CA GLY A 71 -0.19 6.77 -16.13
C GLY A 71 -0.83 7.70 -15.12
N GLN A 72 -1.97 7.27 -14.60
CA GLN A 72 -2.75 7.98 -13.60
C GLN A 72 -2.44 7.44 -12.21
N ARG A 73 -2.05 8.34 -11.28
CA ARG A 73 -1.83 7.98 -9.87
C ARG A 73 -3.07 8.15 -9.01
N TYR A 74 -3.13 7.36 -7.94
CA TYR A 74 -4.17 7.38 -6.94
C TYR A 74 -3.58 7.16 -5.54
N VAL A 75 -4.26 7.66 -4.52
CA VAL A 75 -3.91 7.45 -3.11
C VAL A 75 -5.14 6.96 -2.37
N ILE A 76 -4.99 5.94 -1.54
CA ILE A 76 -6.02 5.45 -0.62
C ILE A 76 -5.45 5.49 0.78
N ASP A 77 -6.15 6.17 1.68
CA ASP A 77 -5.88 6.14 3.12
C ASP A 77 -6.93 5.27 3.79
N PHE A 78 -6.50 4.30 4.60
CA PHE A 78 -7.40 3.38 5.29
C PHE A 78 -6.84 3.01 6.67
N ALA A 79 -7.74 2.71 7.61
CA ALA A 79 -7.34 2.17 8.91
C ALA A 79 -6.95 0.70 8.76
N LEU A 80 -5.81 0.33 9.34
CA LEU A 80 -5.36 -1.06 9.48
C LEU A 80 -5.34 -1.42 10.95
N ASP A 81 -6.04 -2.48 11.30
CA ASP A 81 -5.95 -3.11 12.62
C ASP A 81 -4.84 -4.17 12.58
N GLY A 82 -3.82 -3.98 13.42
CA GLY A 82 -2.72 -4.92 13.62
C GLY A 82 -2.66 -5.41 15.07
N PRO A 83 -1.82 -6.43 15.38
CA PRO A 83 -1.69 -6.94 16.74
C PRO A 83 -1.25 -5.91 17.78
N GLY A 84 -0.58 -4.83 17.36
CA GLY A 84 -0.10 -3.76 18.23
C GLY A 84 -1.10 -2.61 18.43
N GLY A 85 -2.13 -2.51 17.58
CA GLY A 85 -3.06 -1.40 17.59
C GLY A 85 -3.59 -1.08 16.19
N THR A 86 -4.22 0.08 16.05
CA THR A 86 -4.78 0.59 14.80
C THR A 86 -4.01 1.82 14.35
N ALA A 87 -3.68 1.89 13.06
CA ALA A 87 -3.02 3.03 12.45
C ALA A 87 -3.55 3.27 11.04
N THR A 88 -3.42 4.51 10.57
CA THR A 88 -3.80 4.86 9.20
C THR A 88 -2.66 4.54 8.25
N VAL A 89 -2.93 3.68 7.28
CA VAL A 89 -2.02 3.34 6.18
C VAL A 89 -2.41 4.15 4.96
N ARG A 90 -1.41 4.81 4.36
CA ARG A 90 -1.50 5.41 3.04
C ARG A 90 -0.93 4.44 2.01
N SER A 91 -1.70 4.16 0.96
CA SER A 91 -1.26 3.36 -0.19
C SER A 91 -1.34 4.16 -1.48
N ALA A 92 -0.24 4.18 -2.23
CA ALA A 92 -0.13 4.88 -3.50
C ALA A 92 -0.19 3.88 -4.66
N TRP A 93 -1.02 4.17 -5.65
CA TRP A 93 -1.32 3.31 -6.78
C TRP A 93 -1.09 4.02 -8.11
N ILE A 94 -0.82 3.26 -9.16
CA ILE A 94 -0.77 3.76 -10.53
C ILE A 94 -1.52 2.82 -11.48
N VAL A 95 -2.35 3.39 -12.35
CA VAL A 95 -2.87 2.72 -13.55
C VAL A 95 -2.01 3.18 -14.71
N LEU A 96 -1.20 2.28 -15.28
CA LEU A 96 -0.27 2.62 -16.36
C LEU A 96 -1.02 2.99 -17.64
N THR A 97 -0.41 3.85 -18.47
CA THR A 97 -0.98 4.20 -19.78
C THR A 97 -1.18 2.93 -20.63
N GLY A 98 -2.42 2.68 -21.05
CA GLY A 98 -2.81 1.49 -21.82
C GLY A 98 -3.20 0.27 -20.97
N GLU A 99 -3.03 0.33 -19.64
CA GLU A 99 -3.55 -0.67 -18.71
C GLU A 99 -4.89 -0.21 -18.11
N ARG A 100 -5.62 -1.15 -17.48
CA ARG A 100 -6.85 -0.85 -16.74
C ARG A 100 -6.78 -1.18 -15.25
N PHE A 101 -5.85 -2.05 -14.87
CA PHE A 101 -5.69 -2.49 -13.49
C PHE A 101 -4.63 -1.65 -12.76
N PRO A 102 -4.81 -1.38 -11.46
CA PRO A 102 -3.89 -0.56 -10.68
C PRO A 102 -2.74 -1.41 -10.12
N ARG A 103 -1.58 -0.78 -9.93
CA ARG A 103 -0.37 -1.39 -9.36
C ARG A 103 0.07 -0.60 -8.13
N LEU A 104 0.47 -1.31 -7.08
CA LEU A 104 1.00 -0.66 -5.87
C LEU A 104 2.36 -0.01 -6.15
N VAL A 105 2.45 1.28 -5.87
CA VAL A 105 3.68 2.07 -5.96
C VAL A 105 4.45 2.02 -4.64
N THR A 106 3.78 2.29 -3.52
CA THR A 106 4.34 2.25 -2.14
C THR A 106 3.19 2.27 -1.13
N CYS A 107 3.47 1.93 0.12
CA CYS A 107 2.61 2.23 1.25
C CYS A 107 3.42 2.65 2.48
N ASP A 108 2.83 3.45 3.36
CA ASP A 108 3.44 3.99 4.57
C ASP A 108 2.39 4.33 5.62
N ILE A 109 2.83 4.53 6.87
CA ILE A 109 1.98 5.00 7.98
C ILE A 109 1.96 6.53 7.97
N LEU A 110 0.77 7.10 8.22
CA LEU A 110 0.56 8.55 8.37
C LEU A 110 0.81 9.08 9.79
#